data_AF-A0A3D5NQI2-F1
#
_entry.id   AF-A0A3D5NQI2-F1
#
_cell.length_a   1.000
_cell.length_b   1.000
_cell.length_c   1.000
_cell.angle_alpha   90.00
_cell.angle_beta   90.00
_cell.angle_gamma   90.00
#
_symmetry.space_group_name_H-M   'P 1'
#
loop_
_entity.id
_entity.type
_entity.pdbx_description
1 polymer ?
#
loop_
_entity_poly.entity_id
_entity_poly.type
_entity_poly.pdbx_seq_one_letter_code
_entity_poly.pdbx_strand_id
1 'polypeptide(L)'
;MKAWILSVINEDDQGQEIVFADNAAQAKKKIRFTDLYAESWIYIRVRRYRELDDMEEASEFEKHLVQWRNGWNWYDESTPDPDITSDEEFKIWYKKNIGWVK
;
A
#
# COMPACT_ATOMS: atom_id res chain seq x y z
N MET A 1 11.94 0.20 10.14
CA MET A 1 11.90 -1.12 9.44
C MET A 1 11.87 -0.89 7.94
N LYS A 2 12.15 -1.88 7.08
CA LYS A 2 11.99 -1.68 5.62
C LYS A 2 10.55 -1.92 5.17
N ALA A 3 10.06 -1.12 4.23
CA ALA A 3 8.77 -1.31 3.62
C ALA A 3 8.88 -2.17 2.36
N TRP A 4 7.88 -3.04 2.17
CA TRP A 4 7.79 -4.00 1.09
C TRP A 4 6.38 -4.03 0.54
N ILE A 5 6.28 -4.02 -0.78
CA ILE A 5 5.05 -4.29 -1.52
C ILE A 5 4.92 -5.78 -1.70
N LEU A 6 3.78 -6.33 -1.26
CA LEU A 6 3.30 -7.66 -1.59
C LEU A 6 2.29 -7.56 -2.73
N SER A 7 2.38 -8.49 -3.68
CA SER A 7 1.37 -8.69 -4.70
C SER A 7 1.33 -10.16 -5.13
N VAL A 8 0.23 -10.58 -5.73
CA VAL A 8 0.04 -11.93 -6.27
C VAL A 8 0.19 -11.88 -7.79
N ILE A 9 1.07 -12.72 -8.33
CA ILE A 9 1.34 -12.80 -9.76
C ILE A 9 0.10 -13.35 -10.47
N ASN A 10 -0.30 -12.72 -11.57
CA ASN A 10 -1.47 -13.04 -12.41
C ASN A 10 -2.83 -12.79 -11.75
N GLU A 11 -2.88 -12.06 -10.64
CA GLU A 11 -4.09 -11.74 -9.88
C GLU A 11 -4.09 -10.23 -9.56
N ASP A 12 -4.07 -9.40 -10.60
CA ASP A 12 -3.96 -7.94 -10.45
C ASP A 12 -5.17 -7.33 -9.73
N ASP A 13 -6.33 -7.98 -9.80
CA ASP A 13 -7.58 -7.57 -9.13
C ASP A 13 -7.49 -7.61 -7.60
N GLN A 14 -6.54 -8.34 -7.03
CA GLN A 14 -6.32 -8.37 -5.58
C GLN A 14 -5.57 -7.14 -5.07
N GLY A 15 -4.99 -6.34 -5.97
CA GLY A 15 -4.23 -5.16 -5.61
C GLY A 15 -2.86 -5.48 -4.99
N GLN A 16 -2.38 -4.56 -4.17
CA GLN A 16 -1.06 -4.61 -3.56
C GLN A 16 -1.14 -4.14 -2.11
N GLU A 17 -0.29 -4.72 -1.26
CA GLU A 17 -0.28 -4.44 0.17
C GLU A 17 1.12 -4.05 0.65
N ILE A 18 1.19 -3.09 1.58
CA ILE A 18 2.45 -2.63 2.14
C ILE A 18 2.68 -3.28 3.51
N VAL A 19 3.82 -3.95 3.65
CA VAL A 19 4.24 -4.57 4.90
C VAL A 19 5.62 -4.12 5.32
N PHE A 20 5.83 -3.97 6.62
CA PHE A 20 7.11 -3.63 7.22
C PHE A 20 7.86 -4.87 7.71
N ALA A 21 9.12 -5.07 7.31
CA ALA A 21 9.94 -6.22 7.70
C ALA A 21 11.44 -5.93 7.54
N ASP A 22 12.32 -6.66 8.24
CA ASP A 22 13.77 -6.43 8.14
C ASP A 22 14.34 -6.87 6.78
N ASN A 23 13.70 -7.87 6.18
CA ASN A 23 14.08 -8.47 4.90
C ASN A 23 12.88 -9.03 4.12
N ALA A 24 13.11 -9.32 2.83
CA ALA A 24 12.09 -9.81 1.92
C ALA A 24 11.47 -11.15 2.34
N ALA A 25 12.23 -12.04 2.99
CA ALA A 25 11.71 -13.35 3.42
C ALA A 25 10.70 -13.22 4.58
N GLN A 26 10.96 -12.29 5.51
CA GLN A 26 9.99 -11.93 6.55
C GLN A 26 8.78 -11.21 5.97
N ALA A 27 8.98 -10.27 5.03
CA ALA A 27 7.88 -9.60 4.33
C ALA A 27 6.95 -10.61 3.64
N LYS A 28 7.51 -11.58 2.92
CA LYS A 28 6.74 -12.62 2.23
C LYS A 28 5.86 -13.44 3.18
N LYS A 29 6.30 -13.66 4.42
CA LYS A 29 5.50 -14.35 5.46
C LYS A 29 4.30 -13.55 5.94
N LYS A 30 4.31 -12.23 5.76
CA LYS A 30 3.21 -11.36 6.16
C LYS A 30 1.99 -11.42 5.24
N ILE A 31 2.07 -12.09 4.10
CA ILE A 31 0.91 -12.38 3.22
C ILE A 31 -0.28 -12.97 3.99
N ARG A 32 -0.02 -13.74 5.05
CA ARG A 32 -1.06 -14.37 5.90
C ARG A 32 -1.82 -13.40 6.78
N PHE A 33 -1.36 -12.15 6.86
CA PHE A 33 -1.94 -11.07 7.65
C PHE A 33 -2.43 -9.93 6.75
N THR A 34 -2.56 -10.19 5.44
CA THR A 34 -3.10 -9.27 4.45
C THR A 34 -4.32 -9.91 3.78
N ASP A 35 -5.09 -9.13 3.05
CA ASP A 35 -6.25 -9.64 2.29
C ASP A 35 -5.87 -10.32 0.97
N LEU A 36 -4.59 -10.27 0.59
CA LEU A 36 -4.06 -10.99 -0.56
C LEU A 36 -4.14 -12.52 -0.38
N TYR A 37 -4.71 -13.20 -1.37
CA TYR A 37 -4.80 -14.66 -1.44
C TYR A 37 -3.94 -15.21 -2.58
N ALA A 38 -2.94 -16.02 -2.21
CA ALA A 38 -2.13 -16.76 -3.18
C ALA A 38 -2.26 -18.26 -2.93
N GLU A 39 -2.57 -19.02 -3.99
CA GLU A 39 -2.65 -20.49 -3.93
C GLU A 39 -1.31 -21.14 -3.54
N SER A 40 -0.20 -20.46 -3.85
CA SER A 40 1.15 -20.95 -3.56
C SER A 40 2.13 -19.81 -3.35
N TRP A 41 3.18 -20.10 -2.58
CA TRP A 41 4.28 -19.18 -2.31
C TRP A 41 5.03 -18.71 -3.56
N ILE A 42 4.98 -19.49 -4.65
CA ILE A 42 5.65 -19.13 -5.90
C ILE A 42 5.00 -17.92 -6.59
N TYR A 43 3.71 -17.68 -6.33
CA TYR A 43 2.95 -16.58 -6.92
C TYR A 43 3.08 -15.28 -6.14
N ILE A 44 3.69 -15.29 -4.95
CA ILE A 44 3.86 -14.07 -4.15
C ILE A 44 5.10 -13.33 -4.61
N ARG A 45 4.90 -12.10 -5.10
CA ARG A 45 5.96 -11.15 -5.43
C ARG A 45 6.19 -10.22 -4.24
N VAL A 46 7.48 -9.92 -3.99
CA VAL A 46 7.91 -8.99 -2.94
C VAL A 46 8.85 -7.98 -3.57
N ARG A 47 8.54 -6.68 -3.43
CA ARG A 47 9.37 -5.57 -3.93
C ARG A 47 9.62 -4.58 -2.80
N ARG A 48 10.85 -4.12 -2.62
CA ARG A 48 11.14 -3.06 -1.63
C ARG A 48 10.51 -1.74 -2.08
N TYR A 49 9.94 -1.00 -1.14
CA TYR A 49 9.35 0.31 -1.37
C TYR A 49 10.00 1.33 -0.44
N ARG A 50 11.05 1.98 -0.96
CA ARG A 50 12.00 2.74 -0.13
C ARG A 50 11.38 4.03 0.40
N GLU A 51 10.36 4.52 -0.28
CA GLU A 51 9.61 5.72 0.00
C GLU A 51 8.91 5.64 1.37
N LEU A 52 8.67 4.43 1.88
CA LEU A 52 8.10 4.16 3.21
C LEU A 52 9.08 3.45 4.16
N ASP A 53 10.37 3.36 3.85
CA ASP A 53 11.31 2.81 4.83
C ASP A 53 11.28 3.66 6.12
N ASP A 54 11.29 2.99 7.27
CA ASP A 54 11.24 3.57 8.62
C ASP A 54 9.95 4.34 8.98
N MET A 55 8.86 4.10 8.23
CA MET A 55 7.53 4.66 8.48
C MET A 55 6.55 3.70 9.16
N GLU A 56 7.00 2.66 9.84
CA GLU A 56 6.11 1.68 10.50
C GLU A 56 5.19 2.32 11.55
N GLU A 57 5.72 3.30 12.29
CA GLU A 57 5.00 4.04 13.34
C GLU A 57 4.23 5.26 12.79
N ALA A 58 4.35 5.57 11.50
CA ALA A 58 3.60 6.65 10.88
C ALA A 58 2.09 6.33 10.90
N SER A 59 1.27 7.38 10.91
CA SER A 59 -0.17 7.21 10.79
C SER A 59 -0.54 6.64 9.42
N GLU A 60 -1.69 5.97 9.35
CA GLU A 60 -2.21 5.43 8.08
C GLU A 60 -2.38 6.53 7.02
N PHE A 61 -2.75 7.74 7.42
CA PHE A 61 -2.83 8.87 6.50
C PHE A 61 -1.45 9.25 5.93
N GLU A 62 -0.41 9.32 6.74
CA GLU A 62 0.94 9.66 6.27
C GLU A 62 1.46 8.60 5.29
N LYS A 63 1.22 7.32 5.57
CA LYS A 63 1.57 6.22 4.67
C LYS A 63 0.80 6.30 3.35
N HIS A 64 -0.50 6.57 3.40
CA HIS A 64 -1.34 6.70 2.20
C HIS A 64 -1.03 7.96 1.41
N LEU A 65 -0.63 9.06 2.06
CA LEU A 65 -0.20 10.27 1.37
C LEU A 65 1.06 10.02 0.53
N VAL A 66 2.05 9.32 1.10
CA VAL A 66 3.26 8.93 0.35
C VAL A 66 2.92 8.00 -0.80
N GLN A 67 2.10 6.97 -0.57
CA GLN A 67 1.64 6.06 -1.62
C GLN A 67 0.95 6.83 -2.76
N TRP A 68 0.04 7.73 -2.42
CA TRP A 68 -0.71 8.53 -3.38
C TRP A 68 0.20 9.41 -4.23
N ARG A 69 1.15 10.11 -3.60
CA ARG A 69 2.19 10.89 -4.30
C ARG A 69 3.08 10.05 -5.21
N ASN A 70 3.12 8.74 -5.01
CA ASN A 70 3.86 7.79 -5.83
C ASN A 70 2.97 6.99 -6.80
N GLY A 71 1.77 7.50 -7.09
CA GLY A 71 0.89 6.95 -8.13
C GLY A 71 0.04 5.76 -7.69
N TRP A 72 -0.07 5.50 -6.39
CA TRP A 72 -1.07 4.56 -5.89
C TRP A 72 -2.47 5.17 -6.04
N ASN A 73 -3.42 4.30 -6.37
CA ASN A 73 -4.82 4.65 -6.56
C ASN A 73 -5.65 3.70 -5.71
N TRP A 74 -6.67 4.23 -5.05
CA TRP A 74 -7.68 3.47 -4.34
C TRP A 74 -9.01 3.68 -5.05
N TYR A 75 -9.71 2.60 -5.41
CA TYR A 75 -11.00 2.66 -6.11
C TYR A 75 -10.92 3.31 -7.50
N ASP A 76 -10.04 2.76 -8.35
CA ASP A 76 -9.77 2.93 -9.80
C ASP A 76 -10.07 4.27 -10.50
N GLU A 77 -11.20 4.92 -10.25
CA GLU A 77 -11.64 6.13 -10.96
C GLU A 77 -11.88 7.35 -10.04
N SER A 78 -11.77 7.22 -8.71
CA SER A 78 -12.16 8.30 -7.79
C SER A 78 -11.03 8.96 -7.00
N THR A 79 -9.82 8.41 -7.02
CA THR A 79 -8.68 9.03 -6.33
C THR A 79 -8.23 10.30 -7.08
N PRO A 80 -8.02 11.43 -6.38
CA PRO A 80 -7.52 12.65 -7.01
C PRO A 80 -6.16 12.42 -7.66
N ASP A 81 -5.86 13.13 -8.74
CA ASP A 81 -4.57 13.02 -9.42
C ASP A 81 -3.47 13.70 -8.58
N PRO A 82 -2.40 12.97 -8.18
CA PRO A 82 -1.32 13.53 -7.37
C PRO A 82 -0.53 14.64 -8.07
N ASP A 83 -0.53 14.75 -9.39
CA ASP A 83 0.27 15.78 -10.08
C ASP A 83 -0.41 17.16 -10.05
N ILE A 84 -1.72 17.21 -9.84
CA ILE A 84 -2.52 18.46 -9.88
C ILE A 84 -3.28 18.75 -8.58
N THR A 85 -3.31 17.80 -7.64
CA THR A 85 -4.03 17.94 -6.36
C THR A 85 -3.05 18.22 -5.22
N SER A 86 -3.42 19.11 -4.31
CA SER A 86 -2.65 19.39 -3.09
C SER A 86 -2.83 18.32 -2.02
N ASP A 87 -1.89 18.25 -1.07
CA ASP A 87 -1.97 17.31 0.07
C ASP A 87 -3.24 17.53 0.91
N GLU A 88 -3.70 18.77 1.05
CA GLU A 88 -4.89 19.08 1.84
C GLU A 88 -6.19 18.70 1.14
N GLU A 89 -6.25 18.85 -0.19
CA GLU A 89 -7.37 18.35 -0.98
C GLU A 89 -7.44 16.82 -0.92
N PHE A 90 -6.29 16.14 -1.04
CA PHE A 90 -6.23 14.69 -0.84
C PHE A 90 -6.65 14.28 0.57
N LYS A 91 -6.24 15.02 1.60
CA LYS A 91 -6.65 14.77 2.98
C LYS A 91 -8.16 14.87 3.18
N ILE A 92 -8.81 15.85 2.54
CA ILE A 92 -10.27 15.99 2.56
C ILE A 92 -10.92 14.78 1.88
N TRP A 93 -10.44 14.41 0.70
CA TRP A 93 -10.91 13.23 -0.03
C TRP A 93 -10.71 11.93 0.77
N TYR A 94 -9.52 11.74 1.35
CA TYR A 94 -9.15 10.58 2.15
C TYR A 94 -10.07 10.41 3.35
N LYS A 95 -10.32 11.49 4.10
CA LYS A 95 -11.25 11.47 5.23
C LYS A 95 -12.69 11.13 4.83
N LYS A 96 -13.11 11.53 3.64
CA LYS A 96 -14.47 11.27 3.14
C LYS A 96 -14.66 9.83 2.66
N ASN A 97 -13.66 9.26 1.97
CA ASN A 97 -13.80 7.98 1.26
C ASN A 97 -13.14 6.79 1.96
N ILE A 98 -12.04 7.03 2.69
CA ILE A 98 -11.23 5.97 3.33
C ILE A 98 -11.31 6.05 4.85
N GLY A 99 -11.21 7.25 5.43
CA GLY A 99 -11.09 7.48 6.88
C GLY A 99 -12.28 7.06 7.75
N TRP A 100 -13.34 6.49 7.16
CA TRP A 100 -14.49 5.91 7.86
C TRP A 100 -14.49 4.39 7.92
N VAL A 101 -13.61 3.71 7.19
CA VAL A 101 -13.50 2.25 7.26
C VAL A 101 -12.65 1.90 8.49
N LYS A 102 -13.35 1.52 9.57
CA LYS A 102 -12.80 0.92 10.79
C LYS A 102 -13.03 -0.59 10.77
#